data_AF-A0A959LW83-F1
#
_entry.id   AF-A0A959LW83-F1
#
_cell.length_a   1.000
_cell.length_b   1.000
_cell.length_c   1.000
_cell.angle_alpha   90.00
_cell.angle_beta   90.00
_cell.angle_gamma   90.00
#
_symmetry.space_group_name_H-M   'P 1'
#
loop_
_entity.id
_entity.type
_entity.pdbx_description
1 polymer ?
#
loop_
_entity_poly.entity_id
_entity_poly.type
_entity_poly.pdbx_seq_one_letter_code
_entity_poly.pdbx_strand_id
1 'polypeptide(L)'
;MKQNNTDSYKVLSKIYSILILSLIFSNQAFSQNYSTKEYSDTYWIENAHIRPNPFIDKQVGGVVRDIFEDSKGNMWFGTEDGPFRYDGKNLEFFDDIKNQYGQGVTIKEIAEDEKGNLWFGHTGGISKYDGVKFTNYNEKDGLISDDVWKIGIDKNGVVWIGTTHGSCSFDGESFTKFELPESQRDSSKGISSTKIIHSIFRDSKDNLWFGTNGGAYKYDGENLTNISETDGLCNNFVNKILQDSKGQIWFGTSRNGFCLYDGNSFRDIEILDRFNNKDIWDIIEDSKGNIWLSVKNEGVYLYDGKELKNYTKEEGLLSHGIMNIFEDSKGKIWCGGLLGLFRLDGNRFVNVTREGPWE
;
A
#
# COMPACT_ATOMS: atom_id res chain seq x y z
N MET A 1 49.53 -20.92 -1.80
CA MET A 1 48.90 -20.91 -3.13
C MET A 1 47.43 -21.19 -2.89
N LYS A 2 46.55 -20.15 -2.84
CA LYS A 2 45.78 -19.59 -3.97
C LYS A 2 45.05 -20.71 -4.74
N GLN A 3 43.74 -20.70 -5.02
CA GLN A 3 42.74 -19.64 -5.04
C GLN A 3 41.32 -20.23 -5.13
N ASN A 4 40.35 -19.44 -4.67
CA ASN A 4 38.98 -19.25 -5.18
C ASN A 4 37.91 -20.36 -5.05
N ASN A 5 37.02 -20.12 -4.08
CA ASN A 5 35.67 -20.67 -4.04
C ASN A 5 34.72 -19.55 -3.55
N THR A 6 34.39 -18.58 -4.41
CA THR A 6 33.57 -17.40 -4.05
C THR A 6 32.50 -17.02 -5.09
N ASP A 7 32.25 -17.84 -6.12
CA ASP A 7 31.31 -17.48 -7.20
C ASP A 7 29.99 -18.29 -7.21
N SER A 8 29.81 -19.28 -6.35
CA SER A 8 28.60 -20.12 -6.31
C SER A 8 27.48 -19.62 -5.40
N TYR A 9 27.72 -18.62 -4.54
CA TYR A 9 26.71 -18.07 -3.62
C TYR A 9 26.02 -16.78 -4.13
N LYS A 10 26.53 -16.14 -5.19
CA LYS A 10 25.90 -14.96 -5.81
C LYS A 10 24.82 -15.30 -6.85
N VAL A 11 24.76 -16.55 -7.30
CA VAL A 11 23.78 -17.00 -8.32
C VAL A 11 22.52 -17.60 -7.68
N LEU A 12 22.59 -18.07 -6.43
CA LEU A 12 21.45 -18.65 -5.72
C LEU A 12 20.50 -17.61 -5.07
N SER A 13 20.96 -16.37 -4.82
CA SER A 13 20.09 -15.31 -4.27
C SER A 13 19.17 -14.67 -5.31
N LYS A 14 19.50 -14.75 -6.61
CA LYS A 14 18.64 -14.24 -7.70
C LYS A 14 17.52 -15.18 -8.12
N ILE A 15 17.59 -16.46 -7.74
CA ILE A 15 16.58 -17.48 -8.11
C ILE A 15 15.38 -17.46 -7.16
N TYR A 16 15.53 -16.96 -5.93
CA TYR A 16 14.43 -16.87 -4.96
C TYR A 16 13.48 -15.69 -5.17
N SER A 17 13.92 -14.62 -5.87
CA SER A 17 13.06 -13.48 -6.20
C SER A 17 12.03 -13.78 -7.31
N ILE A 18 12.21 -14.87 -8.07
CA ILE A 18 11.32 -15.24 -9.18
C ILE A 18 10.21 -16.22 -8.72
N LEU A 19 10.36 -16.86 -7.56
CA LEU A 19 9.38 -17.83 -7.04
C LEU A 19 8.24 -17.21 -6.20
N ILE A 20 8.28 -15.90 -5.91
CA ILE A 20 7.21 -15.22 -5.15
C ILE A 20 6.06 -14.72 -6.08
N LEU A 21 6.24 -14.79 -7.41
CA LEU A 21 5.17 -14.47 -8.37
C LEU A 21 4.18 -15.63 -8.64
N SER A 22 4.39 -16.82 -8.04
CA SER A 22 3.53 -17.99 -8.27
C SER A 22 2.67 -18.43 -7.07
N LEU A 23 2.47 -17.59 -6.04
CA LEU A 23 1.68 -17.95 -4.85
C LEU A 23 0.31 -17.25 -4.72
N ILE A 24 -0.27 -16.77 -5.82
CA ILE A 24 -1.67 -16.26 -5.85
C ILE A 24 -2.61 -17.11 -6.74
N PHE A 25 -2.20 -18.30 -7.19
CA PHE A 25 -3.13 -19.24 -7.82
C PHE A 25 -3.16 -20.57 -7.08
N SER A 26 -4.01 -20.67 -6.06
CA SER A 26 -4.64 -21.94 -5.73
C SER A 26 -6.02 -21.96 -6.37
N ASN A 27 -6.22 -22.82 -7.37
CA ASN A 27 -7.19 -23.90 -7.21
C ASN A 27 -7.20 -24.88 -8.38
N GLN A 28 -7.29 -26.15 -8.02
CA GLN A 28 -7.64 -27.24 -8.90
C GLN A 28 -9.04 -27.04 -9.48
N ALA A 29 -9.13 -27.32 -10.78
CA ALA A 29 -10.23 -27.93 -11.51
C ALA A 29 -11.61 -27.26 -11.42
N PHE A 30 -11.95 -26.48 -12.46
CA PHE A 30 -13.16 -26.74 -13.25
C PHE A 30 -12.94 -26.24 -14.67
N SER A 31 -13.02 -27.16 -15.64
CA SER A 31 -12.95 -26.88 -17.06
C SER A 31 -14.24 -26.20 -17.53
N GLN A 32 -14.15 -25.07 -18.24
CA GLN A 32 -14.90 -24.85 -19.48
C GLN A 32 -14.37 -23.66 -20.27
N ASN A 33 -14.29 -23.89 -21.58
CA ASN A 33 -13.61 -23.11 -22.60
C ASN A 33 -13.97 -21.62 -22.63
N TYR A 34 -12.96 -20.75 -22.47
CA TYR A 34 -12.94 -19.44 -23.11
C TYR A 34 -11.62 -19.27 -23.86
N SER A 35 -11.73 -18.83 -25.11
CA SER A 35 -10.66 -18.70 -26.09
C SER A 35 -9.55 -17.78 -25.58
N THR A 36 -8.37 -18.33 -25.36
CA THR A 36 -7.14 -17.58 -25.09
C THR A 36 -6.58 -17.06 -26.41
N LYS A 37 -6.78 -15.77 -26.67
CA LYS A 37 -5.98 -15.05 -27.66
C LYS A 37 -5.41 -13.78 -27.02
N GLU A 38 -4.10 -13.87 -26.82
CA GLU A 38 -3.11 -12.78 -26.72
C GLU A 38 -3.16 -11.85 -25.50
N TYR A 39 -2.45 -12.25 -24.43
CA TYR A 39 -1.51 -11.38 -23.69
C TYR A 39 -0.39 -12.26 -23.13
N SER A 40 0.64 -12.49 -23.95
CA SER A 40 1.90 -13.11 -23.53
C SER A 40 3.05 -12.16 -23.80
N ASP A 41 3.14 -11.09 -23.01
CA ASP A 41 4.34 -10.24 -22.96
C ASP A 41 5.07 -10.41 -21.62
N THR A 42 5.20 -11.65 -21.17
CA THR A 42 6.12 -12.03 -20.09
C THR A 42 7.17 -12.99 -20.65
N TYR A 43 8.40 -12.48 -20.74
CA TYR A 43 9.65 -13.17 -21.05
C TYR A 43 9.82 -13.73 -22.47
N TRP A 44 10.61 -13.03 -23.30
CA TRP A 44 11.26 -13.63 -24.47
C TRP A 44 12.29 -14.66 -24.00
N ILE A 45 11.99 -15.96 -24.13
CA ILE A 45 12.94 -17.03 -23.91
C ILE A 45 13.37 -17.61 -25.26
N GLU A 46 14.46 -17.08 -25.81
CA GLU A 46 15.38 -17.86 -26.64
C GLU A 46 16.76 -17.82 -25.96
N ASN A 47 17.16 -18.98 -25.43
CA ASN A 47 18.53 -19.35 -25.07
C ASN A 47 19.32 -18.39 -24.16
N ALA A 48 19.23 -18.64 -22.85
CA ALA A 48 20.33 -18.57 -21.87
C ALA A 48 21.20 -17.29 -21.74
N HIS A 49 20.69 -16.11 -22.07
CA HIS A 49 21.20 -14.84 -21.52
C HIS A 49 20.02 -14.02 -21.00
N ILE A 50 19.88 -13.90 -19.67
CA ILE A 50 18.95 -12.97 -19.04
C ILE A 50 19.43 -11.57 -19.41
N ARG A 51 18.87 -11.00 -20.49
CA ARG A 51 19.00 -9.58 -20.73
C ARG A 51 18.06 -8.89 -19.74
N PRO A 52 18.55 -7.95 -18.92
CA PRO A 52 17.66 -7.17 -18.07
C PRO A 52 16.56 -6.54 -18.92
N ASN A 53 15.33 -6.54 -18.43
CA ASN A 53 14.27 -5.80 -19.09
C ASN A 53 14.62 -4.31 -18.90
N PRO A 54 15.02 -3.59 -19.96
CA PRO A 54 15.49 -2.21 -19.83
C PRO A 54 14.39 -1.28 -19.30
N PHE A 55 13.12 -1.71 -19.36
CA PHE A 55 11.99 -0.99 -18.79
C PHE A 55 11.94 -1.05 -17.26
N ILE A 56 12.35 -2.18 -16.66
CA ILE A 56 12.30 -2.40 -15.20
C ILE A 56 13.56 -1.84 -14.52
N ASP A 57 14.73 -2.03 -15.14
CA ASP A 57 16.02 -1.66 -14.54
C ASP A 57 16.18 -0.16 -14.25
N LYS A 58 15.42 0.68 -14.94
CA LYS A 58 15.41 2.13 -14.73
C LYS A 58 14.37 2.60 -13.73
N GLN A 59 13.38 1.78 -13.37
CA GLN A 59 12.32 2.20 -12.45
C GLN A 59 12.89 2.52 -11.07
N VAL A 60 12.19 3.39 -10.32
CA VAL A 60 12.50 3.62 -8.89
C VAL A 60 12.51 2.26 -8.17
N GLY A 61 11.41 1.51 -8.29
CA GLY A 61 11.30 0.07 -8.05
C GLY A 61 10.34 -0.56 -9.05
N GLY A 62 10.38 -1.88 -9.23
CA GLY A 62 9.40 -2.59 -10.07
C GLY A 62 8.00 -2.57 -9.46
N VAL A 63 7.90 -2.40 -8.14
CA VAL A 63 6.66 -2.20 -7.39
C VAL A 63 6.83 -1.07 -6.36
N VAL A 64 6.21 0.09 -6.61
CA VAL A 64 6.11 1.15 -5.60
C VAL A 64 4.83 0.93 -4.81
N ARG A 65 4.96 0.65 -3.51
CA ARG A 65 3.84 0.33 -2.62
C ARG A 65 3.29 1.52 -1.87
N ASP A 66 4.14 2.50 -1.58
CA ASP A 66 3.75 3.68 -0.83
C ASP A 66 4.54 4.90 -1.29
N ILE A 67 3.90 6.06 -1.22
CA ILE A 67 4.45 7.36 -1.60
C ILE A 67 4.11 8.32 -0.47
N PHE A 68 5.13 9.00 0.03
CA PHE A 68 5.00 9.92 1.15
C PHE A 68 5.89 11.14 0.94
N GLU A 69 5.43 12.34 1.28
CA GLU A 69 6.26 13.53 1.35
C GLU A 69 6.51 13.89 2.81
N ASP A 70 7.77 13.97 3.22
CA ASP A 70 8.11 14.38 4.58
C ASP A 70 7.94 15.89 4.78
N SER A 71 7.92 16.31 6.05
CA SER A 71 7.78 17.71 6.47
C SER A 71 8.87 18.65 5.93
N LYS A 72 9.95 18.10 5.36
CA LYS A 72 11.05 18.85 4.74
C LYS A 72 10.89 18.94 3.22
N GLY A 73 9.84 18.36 2.64
CA GLY A 73 9.54 18.34 1.22
C GLY A 73 10.30 17.28 0.43
N ASN A 74 10.86 16.26 1.09
CA ASN A 74 11.45 15.12 0.38
C ASN A 74 10.36 14.10 0.08
N MET A 75 10.37 13.58 -1.15
CA MET A 75 9.51 12.47 -1.52
C MET A 75 10.18 11.15 -1.14
N TRP A 76 9.42 10.25 -0.54
CA TRP A 76 9.82 8.91 -0.18
C TRP A 76 8.97 7.88 -0.92
N PHE A 77 9.62 6.83 -1.39
CA PHE A 77 8.98 5.77 -2.16
C PHE A 77 9.30 4.43 -1.51
N GLY A 78 8.27 3.77 -0.97
CA GLY A 78 8.39 2.41 -0.45
C GLY A 78 8.38 1.42 -1.60
N THR A 79 9.46 0.64 -1.77
CA THR A 79 9.59 -0.33 -2.87
C THR A 79 9.75 -1.76 -2.36
N GLU A 80 9.77 -2.73 -3.27
CA GLU A 80 10.04 -4.14 -2.96
C GLU A 80 11.43 -4.40 -2.36
N ASP A 81 12.40 -3.53 -2.63
CA ASP A 81 13.81 -3.70 -2.25
C ASP A 81 14.27 -2.77 -1.11
N GLY A 82 13.44 -1.81 -0.70
CA GLY A 82 13.77 -0.79 0.30
C GLY A 82 13.21 0.59 -0.06
N PRO A 83 13.44 1.64 0.75
CA PRO A 83 12.94 2.96 0.43
C PRO A 83 13.91 3.76 -0.43
N PHE A 84 13.36 4.57 -1.32
CA PHE A 84 14.08 5.64 -2.00
C PHE A 84 13.63 7.00 -1.47
N ARG A 85 14.55 7.97 -1.42
CA ARG A 85 14.24 9.37 -1.14
C ARG A 85 14.65 10.26 -2.31
N TYR A 86 13.77 11.15 -2.73
CA TYR A 86 14.07 12.22 -3.68
C TYR A 86 14.02 13.57 -2.98
N ASP A 87 15.16 14.27 -2.94
CA ASP A 87 15.32 15.58 -2.26
C ASP A 87 15.03 16.80 -3.18
N GLY A 88 14.42 16.56 -4.35
CA GLY A 88 14.23 17.56 -5.40
C GLY A 88 15.41 17.67 -6.38
N LYS A 89 16.53 16.96 -6.13
CA LYS A 89 17.71 16.96 -7.00
C LYS A 89 18.26 15.55 -7.23
N ASN A 90 18.38 14.76 -6.17
CA ASN A 90 19.00 13.45 -6.15
C ASN A 90 18.00 12.41 -5.64
N LEU A 91 18.02 11.24 -6.27
CA LEU A 91 17.35 10.05 -5.76
C LEU A 91 18.39 9.20 -5.01
N GLU A 92 18.14 8.94 -3.73
CA GLU A 92 18.97 8.13 -2.84
C GLU A 92 18.24 6.83 -2.48
N PHE A 93 18.97 5.72 -2.43
CA PHE A 93 18.49 4.42 -1.95
C PHE A 93 19.06 4.13 -0.56
N PHE A 94 18.22 3.68 0.37
CA PHE A 94 18.64 3.33 1.72
C PHE A 94 18.70 1.82 1.92
N ASP A 95 19.91 1.27 2.05
CA ASP A 95 20.13 -0.17 2.24
C ASP A 95 20.12 -0.60 3.72
N ASP A 96 19.98 0.35 4.66
CA ASP A 96 20.07 0.11 6.11
C ASP A 96 18.86 -0.64 6.69
N ILE A 97 17.74 -0.68 5.97
CA ILE A 97 16.54 -1.41 6.39
C ILE A 97 16.65 -2.88 5.95
N LYS A 98 16.88 -3.76 6.92
CA LYS A 98 17.01 -5.20 6.72
C LYS A 98 16.14 -5.97 7.70
N ASN A 99 15.74 -7.18 7.32
CA ASN A 99 15.13 -8.12 8.27
C ASN A 99 16.18 -8.66 9.27
N GLN A 100 15.73 -9.45 10.24
CA GLN A 100 16.58 -10.08 11.25
C GLN A 100 17.68 -11.01 10.71
N TYR A 101 17.65 -11.35 9.41
CA TYR A 101 18.65 -12.16 8.72
C TYR A 101 19.59 -11.33 7.83
N GLY A 102 19.49 -10.00 7.86
CA GLY A 102 20.30 -9.09 7.05
C GLY A 102 19.87 -9.02 5.58
N GLN A 103 18.66 -9.50 5.25
CA GLN A 103 18.12 -9.45 3.88
C GLN A 103 17.29 -8.19 3.68
N GLY A 104 17.21 -7.72 2.43
CA GLY A 104 16.34 -6.59 2.06
C GLY A 104 14.87 -6.89 2.37
N VAL A 105 14.08 -5.83 2.50
CA VAL A 105 12.66 -5.91 2.87
C VAL A 105 11.82 -5.11 1.89
N THR A 106 10.56 -5.50 1.76
CA THR A 106 9.59 -4.70 1.03
C THR A 106 8.97 -3.68 1.98
N ILE A 107 9.09 -2.39 1.64
CA ILE A 107 8.45 -1.29 2.36
C ILE A 107 6.98 -1.23 1.94
N LYS A 108 6.08 -1.19 2.92
CA LYS A 108 4.62 -1.21 2.72
C LYS A 108 3.93 0.06 3.18
N GLU A 109 4.51 0.77 4.15
CA GLU A 109 4.00 2.03 4.68
C GLU A 109 5.15 2.92 5.12
N ILE A 110 5.00 4.23 4.92
CA ILE A 110 5.86 5.30 5.42
C ILE A 110 4.97 6.32 6.13
N ALA A 111 5.32 6.65 7.37
CA ALA A 111 4.63 7.67 8.15
C ALA A 111 5.64 8.58 8.85
N GLU A 112 5.25 9.82 9.17
CA GLU A 112 6.06 10.76 9.93
C GLU A 112 5.38 11.13 11.25
N ASP A 113 6.12 11.10 12.35
CA ASP A 113 5.65 11.60 13.63
C ASP A 113 5.84 13.11 13.76
N GLU A 114 5.18 13.74 14.75
CA GLU A 114 5.25 15.19 14.97
C GLU A 114 6.66 15.70 15.35
N LYS A 115 7.59 14.79 15.69
CA LYS A 115 8.99 15.12 15.96
C LYS A 115 9.86 15.04 14.70
N GLY A 116 9.27 14.70 13.55
CA GLY A 116 9.94 14.54 12.27
C GLY A 116 10.71 13.23 12.11
N ASN A 117 10.42 12.21 12.94
CA ASN A 117 10.95 10.88 12.69
C ASN A 117 10.07 10.16 11.66
N LEU A 118 10.71 9.45 10.75
CA LEU A 118 10.02 8.61 9.79
C LEU A 118 9.93 7.17 10.30
N TRP A 119 8.79 6.54 10.07
CA TRP A 119 8.49 5.18 10.42
C TRP A 119 8.18 4.39 9.15
N PHE A 120 8.89 3.28 8.96
CA PHE A 120 8.76 2.42 7.80
C PHE A 120 8.20 1.07 8.25
N GLY A 121 7.01 0.70 7.78
CA GLY A 121 6.44 -0.62 7.96
C GLY A 121 6.87 -1.54 6.82
N HIS A 122 7.36 -2.73 7.12
CA HIS A 122 7.91 -3.63 6.11
C HIS A 122 7.75 -5.12 6.45
N THR A 123 8.16 -5.99 5.53
CA THR A 123 8.08 -7.47 5.65
C THR A 123 9.05 -8.09 6.68
N GLY A 124 9.59 -7.29 7.59
CA GLY A 124 10.57 -7.70 8.58
C GLY A 124 10.49 -6.89 9.88
N GLY A 125 9.36 -6.24 10.10
CA GLY A 125 9.08 -5.39 11.25
C GLY A 125 8.83 -3.92 10.89
N ILE A 126 9.26 -3.04 11.79
CA ILE A 126 9.26 -1.58 11.58
C ILE A 126 10.66 -1.02 11.71
N SER A 127 10.92 0.10 11.03
CA SER A 127 12.17 0.84 11.17
C SER A 127 11.89 2.31 11.43
N LYS A 128 12.55 2.90 12.42
CA LYS A 128 12.50 4.32 12.74
C LYS A 128 13.73 5.02 12.19
N TYR A 129 13.56 6.11 11.46
CA TYR A 129 14.62 7.02 11.01
C TYR A 129 14.51 8.35 11.74
N ASP A 130 15.55 8.72 12.49
CA ASP A 130 15.63 9.96 13.27
C ASP A 130 16.24 11.15 12.48
N GLY A 131 16.44 10.98 11.17
CA GLY A 131 17.16 11.93 10.32
C GLY A 131 18.67 11.68 10.26
N VAL A 132 19.20 10.74 11.05
CA VAL A 132 20.63 10.38 11.07
C VAL A 132 20.81 8.88 10.84
N LYS A 133 20.04 8.04 11.53
CA LYS A 133 20.19 6.57 11.48
C LYS A 133 18.85 5.86 11.54
N PHE A 134 18.86 4.60 11.10
CA PHE A 134 17.74 3.67 11.28
C PHE A 134 17.87 2.87 12.57
N THR A 135 16.75 2.67 13.25
CA THR A 135 16.58 1.72 14.37
C THR A 135 15.48 0.73 14.00
N ASN A 136 15.83 -0.55 13.92
CA ASN A 136 14.94 -1.60 13.41
C ASN A 136 14.34 -2.39 14.59
N TYR A 137 13.05 -2.71 14.50
CA TYR A 137 12.30 -3.47 15.50
C TYR A 137 11.55 -4.61 14.83
N ASN A 138 11.57 -5.80 15.44
CA ASN A 138 10.93 -7.03 14.93
C ASN A 138 10.29 -7.82 16.09
N GLU A 139 9.81 -9.04 15.81
CA GLU A 139 9.18 -9.93 16.82
C GLU A 139 10.06 -10.18 18.06
N LYS A 140 11.39 -10.18 17.92
CA LYS A 140 12.32 -10.33 19.07
C LYS A 140 12.29 -9.14 20.02
N ASP A 141 11.89 -7.98 19.52
CA ASP A 141 11.79 -6.73 20.28
C ASP A 141 10.38 -6.55 20.88
N GLY A 142 9.45 -7.48 20.62
CA GLY A 142 8.10 -7.49 21.16
C GLY A 142 6.99 -7.17 20.15
N LEU A 143 7.34 -6.88 18.88
CA LEU A 143 6.35 -6.71 17.81
C LEU A 143 5.52 -7.98 17.64
N ILE A 144 4.21 -7.85 17.39
CA ILE A 144 3.31 -9.00 17.32
C ILE A 144 3.43 -9.84 16.03
N SER A 145 3.98 -9.24 14.97
CA SER A 145 4.29 -9.93 13.71
C SER A 145 5.22 -9.09 12.85
N ASP A 146 6.20 -9.74 12.23
CA ASP A 146 7.17 -9.09 11.33
C ASP A 146 6.55 -8.57 10.03
N ASP A 147 5.38 -9.07 9.59
CA ASP A 147 4.76 -8.59 8.34
C ASP A 147 3.84 -7.40 8.60
N VAL A 148 4.42 -6.20 8.64
CA VAL A 148 3.74 -4.93 8.91
C VAL A 148 3.18 -4.33 7.63
N TRP A 149 1.89 -4.02 7.63
CA TRP A 149 1.16 -3.49 6.47
C TRP A 149 0.83 -2.02 6.59
N LYS A 150 0.56 -1.54 7.82
CA LYS A 150 0.15 -0.16 8.07
C LYS A 150 0.69 0.38 9.37
N ILE A 151 0.90 1.69 9.38
CA ILE A 151 1.33 2.48 10.52
C ILE A 151 0.40 3.70 10.60
N GLY A 152 -0.18 3.94 11.77
CA GLY A 152 -0.87 5.18 12.10
C GLY A 152 -0.26 5.80 13.35
N ILE A 153 -0.29 7.11 13.48
CA ILE A 153 0.30 7.80 14.64
C ILE A 153 -0.79 8.62 15.32
N ASP A 154 -1.03 8.34 16.59
CA ASP A 154 -2.03 9.09 17.35
C ASP A 154 -1.51 10.46 17.81
N LYS A 155 -2.39 11.29 18.37
CA LYS A 155 -2.04 12.64 18.82
C LYS A 155 -1.02 12.69 19.96
N ASN A 156 -0.81 11.57 20.65
CA ASN A 156 0.16 11.47 21.73
C ASN A 156 1.52 10.98 21.22
N GLY A 157 1.64 10.72 19.90
CA GLY A 157 2.84 10.19 19.28
C GLY A 157 3.01 8.69 19.45
N VAL A 158 1.97 7.95 19.88
CA VAL A 158 2.01 6.49 19.93
C VAL A 158 1.87 5.96 18.51
N VAL A 159 2.74 5.02 18.16
CA VAL A 159 2.78 4.40 16.84
C VAL A 159 1.89 3.16 16.86
N TRP A 160 0.79 3.21 16.12
CA TRP A 160 -0.15 2.11 15.94
C TRP A 160 0.23 1.31 14.70
N ILE A 161 0.37 0.00 14.86
CA ILE A 161 0.99 -0.88 13.87
C ILE A 161 -0.02 -1.97 13.51
N GLY A 162 -0.35 -2.02 12.22
CA GLY A 162 -1.21 -3.02 11.62
C GLY A 162 -0.40 -4.09 10.92
N THR A 163 -0.64 -5.35 11.27
CA THR A 163 0.09 -6.51 10.75
C THR A 163 -0.86 -7.54 10.14
N THR A 164 -0.31 -8.61 9.57
CA THR A 164 -1.11 -9.77 9.13
C THR A 164 -1.73 -10.59 10.27
N HIS A 165 -1.30 -10.37 11.51
CA HIS A 165 -1.73 -11.10 12.71
C HIS A 165 -2.43 -10.21 13.75
N GLY A 166 -2.83 -8.99 13.37
CA GLY A 166 -3.56 -8.05 14.23
C GLY A 166 -2.85 -6.71 14.39
N SER A 167 -3.22 -5.98 15.44
CA SER A 167 -2.69 -4.66 15.75
C SER A 167 -1.93 -4.61 17.08
N CYS A 168 -0.95 -3.73 17.16
CA CYS A 168 -0.31 -3.34 18.41
C CYS A 168 0.04 -1.84 18.39
N SER A 169 0.35 -1.29 19.55
CA SER A 169 0.87 0.06 19.71
C SER A 169 2.30 0.03 20.22
N PHE A 170 3.07 1.07 19.92
CA PHE A 170 4.44 1.29 20.38
C PHE A 170 4.59 2.70 20.94
N ASP A 171 4.94 2.81 22.21
CA ASP A 171 5.10 4.08 22.93
C ASP A 171 6.53 4.67 22.84
N GLY A 172 7.45 3.95 22.18
CA GLY A 172 8.87 4.28 22.10
C GLY A 172 9.75 3.38 22.97
N GLU A 173 9.17 2.63 23.90
CA GLU A 173 9.86 1.71 24.80
C GLU A 173 9.34 0.27 24.66
N SER A 174 8.02 0.09 24.55
CA SER A 174 7.39 -1.22 24.59
C SER A 174 6.24 -1.36 23.59
N PHE A 175 6.09 -2.58 23.07
CA PHE A 175 4.94 -2.96 22.23
C PHE A 175 3.80 -3.48 23.10
N THR A 176 2.61 -2.93 22.91
CA THR A 176 1.38 -3.38 23.57
C THR A 176 0.40 -3.90 22.54
N LYS A 177 0.00 -5.17 22.65
CA LYS A 177 -1.00 -5.75 21.74
C LYS A 177 -2.34 -5.03 21.91
N PHE A 178 -2.98 -4.69 20.80
CA PHE A 178 -4.32 -4.14 20.76
C PHE A 178 -5.26 -5.12 20.08
N GLU A 179 -6.18 -5.70 20.85
CA GLU A 179 -7.08 -6.74 20.37
C GLU A 179 -8.27 -6.14 19.62
N LEU A 180 -8.40 -6.51 18.35
CA LEU A 180 -9.60 -6.29 17.56
C LEU A 180 -10.37 -7.61 17.45
N PRO A 181 -11.71 -7.61 17.50
CA PRO A 181 -12.49 -8.82 17.28
C PRO A 181 -12.16 -9.46 15.92
N GLU A 182 -11.96 -10.78 15.92
CA GLU A 182 -11.62 -11.50 14.70
C GLU A 182 -12.82 -11.56 13.74
N SER A 183 -12.54 -11.43 12.44
CA SER A 183 -13.57 -11.68 11.43
C SER A 183 -13.95 -13.16 11.39
N GLN A 184 -15.18 -13.46 11.02
CA GLN A 184 -15.55 -14.85 10.72
C GLN A 184 -14.82 -15.29 9.45
N ARG A 185 -14.33 -16.54 9.44
CA ARG A 185 -13.73 -17.11 8.23
C ARG A 185 -14.79 -17.30 7.16
N ASP A 186 -14.62 -16.62 6.04
CA ASP A 186 -15.42 -16.83 4.84
C ASP A 186 -14.50 -17.34 3.71
N SER A 187 -14.58 -18.65 3.45
CA SER A 187 -13.80 -19.31 2.41
C SER A 187 -14.19 -18.89 0.99
N SER A 188 -15.41 -18.36 0.80
CA SER A 188 -15.86 -17.80 -0.49
C SER A 188 -15.21 -16.45 -0.80
N LYS A 189 -14.79 -15.73 0.24
CA LYS A 189 -14.15 -14.42 0.14
C LYS A 189 -12.62 -14.49 0.05
N GLY A 190 -12.01 -15.66 0.28
CA GLY A 190 -10.57 -15.90 0.09
C GLY A 190 -9.70 -15.28 1.19
N ILE A 191 -10.19 -15.27 2.43
CA ILE A 191 -9.48 -14.71 3.59
C ILE A 191 -8.23 -15.54 3.90
N SER A 192 -7.04 -14.98 3.72
CA SER A 192 -5.77 -15.60 4.12
C SER A 192 -5.48 -15.47 5.62
N SER A 193 -6.02 -14.45 6.29
CA SER A 193 -6.02 -14.30 7.75
C SER A 193 -7.21 -13.43 8.20
N THR A 194 -7.84 -13.80 9.32
CA THR A 194 -8.99 -13.09 9.92
C THR A 194 -8.57 -11.85 10.72
N LYS A 195 -7.26 -11.59 10.82
CA LYS A 195 -6.68 -10.55 11.68
C LYS A 195 -5.95 -9.45 10.93
N ILE A 196 -5.91 -9.52 9.61
CA ILE A 196 -5.15 -8.56 8.81
C ILE A 196 -5.72 -7.16 9.02
N ILE A 197 -4.83 -6.21 9.29
CA ILE A 197 -5.13 -4.78 9.36
C ILE A 197 -4.68 -4.14 8.04
N HIS A 198 -5.64 -3.69 7.24
CA HIS A 198 -5.38 -3.10 5.92
C HIS A 198 -5.24 -1.58 5.94
N SER A 199 -5.84 -0.93 6.94
CA SER A 199 -5.81 0.53 7.12
C SER A 199 -5.76 0.88 8.59
N ILE A 200 -4.95 1.87 8.96
CA ILE A 200 -5.03 2.58 10.23
C ILE A 200 -5.12 4.07 9.90
N PHE A 201 -6.16 4.73 10.38
CA PHE A 201 -6.46 6.12 10.07
C PHE A 201 -6.85 6.87 11.34
N ARG A 202 -6.38 8.11 11.50
CA ARG A 202 -6.77 9.00 12.61
C ARG A 202 -7.69 10.08 12.07
N ASP A 203 -8.92 10.14 12.56
CA ASP A 203 -9.88 11.17 12.15
C ASP A 203 -9.62 12.52 12.84
N SER A 204 -10.32 13.56 12.37
CA SER A 204 -10.21 14.93 12.87
C SER A 204 -10.68 15.12 14.32
N LYS A 205 -11.26 14.08 14.94
CA LYS A 205 -11.69 14.04 16.34
C LYS A 205 -10.78 13.13 17.18
N ASP A 206 -9.60 12.78 16.65
CA ASP A 206 -8.60 11.88 17.23
C ASP A 206 -9.08 10.44 17.44
N ASN A 207 -10.17 10.01 16.79
CA ASN A 207 -10.52 8.59 16.82
C ASN A 207 -9.60 7.82 15.87
N LEU A 208 -9.23 6.62 16.28
CA LEU A 208 -8.51 5.68 15.44
C LEU A 208 -9.50 4.77 14.71
N TRP A 209 -9.27 4.59 13.42
CA TRP A 209 -10.05 3.74 12.55
C TRP A 209 -9.17 2.62 12.02
N PHE A 210 -9.66 1.39 12.10
CA PHE A 210 -8.99 0.18 11.63
C PHE A 210 -9.82 -0.47 10.53
N GLY A 211 -9.26 -0.56 9.33
CA GLY A 211 -9.83 -1.33 8.22
C GLY A 211 -9.39 -2.79 8.33
N THR A 212 -10.35 -3.72 8.36
CA THR A 212 -10.09 -5.15 8.59
C THR A 212 -10.90 -6.01 7.62
N ASN A 213 -10.82 -7.35 7.78
CA ASN A 213 -11.71 -8.29 7.08
C ASN A 213 -13.08 -8.47 7.76
N GLY A 214 -13.31 -7.83 8.92
CA GLY A 214 -14.55 -7.88 9.72
C GLY A 214 -15.30 -6.54 9.77
N GLY A 215 -15.02 -5.63 8.84
CA GLY A 215 -15.55 -4.27 8.81
C GLY A 215 -14.53 -3.22 9.26
N ALA A 216 -15.03 -2.02 9.52
CA ALA A 216 -14.25 -0.93 10.09
C ALA A 216 -14.45 -0.88 11.61
N TYR A 217 -13.36 -0.77 12.37
CA TYR A 217 -13.43 -0.55 13.81
C TYR A 217 -13.01 0.89 14.13
N LYS A 218 -13.82 1.59 14.90
CA LYS A 218 -13.54 2.93 15.41
C LYS A 218 -13.25 2.85 16.90
N TYR A 219 -12.11 3.39 17.33
CA TYR A 219 -11.68 3.50 18.71
C TYR A 219 -11.58 4.97 19.11
N ASP A 220 -12.35 5.39 20.12
CA ASP A 220 -12.40 6.78 20.61
C ASP A 220 -11.45 7.06 21.78
N GLY A 221 -10.63 6.06 22.17
CA GLY A 221 -9.79 6.08 23.37
C GLY A 221 -10.37 5.29 24.54
N GLU A 222 -11.66 4.97 24.51
CA GLU A 222 -12.35 4.20 25.55
C GLU A 222 -13.15 3.03 24.97
N ASN A 223 -13.93 3.29 23.92
CA ASN A 223 -14.86 2.37 23.30
C ASN A 223 -14.41 1.97 21.90
N LEU A 224 -14.57 0.68 21.59
CA LEU A 224 -14.40 0.13 20.26
C LEU A 224 -15.77 -0.14 19.63
N THR A 225 -16.08 0.57 18.55
CA THR A 225 -17.31 0.41 17.77
C THR A 225 -17.01 -0.26 16.44
N ASN A 226 -17.81 -1.24 16.03
CA ASN A 226 -17.71 -1.87 14.72
C ASN A 226 -18.77 -1.32 13.77
N ILE A 227 -18.37 -1.07 12.53
CA ILE A 227 -19.25 -0.76 11.41
C ILE A 227 -19.03 -1.84 10.35
N SER A 228 -20.10 -2.55 10.00
CA SER A 228 -20.06 -3.75 9.17
C SER A 228 -21.15 -3.76 8.10
N GLU A 229 -21.21 -4.81 7.28
CA GLU A 229 -22.27 -5.02 6.29
C GLU A 229 -23.67 -4.97 6.92
N THR A 230 -23.85 -5.36 8.19
CA THR A 230 -25.16 -5.28 8.86
C THR A 230 -25.58 -3.85 9.19
N ASP A 231 -24.64 -2.91 9.20
CA ASP A 231 -24.87 -1.49 9.46
C ASP A 231 -24.99 -0.68 8.16
N GLY A 232 -24.84 -1.33 7.00
CA GLY A 232 -24.92 -0.72 5.67
C GLY A 232 -23.56 -0.50 4.98
N LEU A 233 -22.45 -0.96 5.57
CA LEU A 233 -21.14 -0.92 4.92
C LEU A 233 -21.18 -1.75 3.62
N CYS A 234 -20.58 -1.25 2.55
CA CYS A 234 -20.65 -1.92 1.24
C CYS A 234 -19.95 -3.29 1.21
N ASN A 235 -18.89 -3.48 2.02
CA ASN A 235 -18.32 -4.79 2.30
C ASN A 235 -17.52 -4.79 3.61
N ASN A 236 -17.45 -5.93 4.28
CA ASN A 236 -16.64 -6.10 5.49
C ASN A 236 -15.12 -6.09 5.23
N PHE A 237 -14.67 -6.21 3.99
CA PHE A 237 -13.25 -6.26 3.65
C PHE A 237 -12.76 -4.84 3.35
N VAL A 238 -12.50 -4.09 4.41
CA VAL A 238 -12.16 -2.67 4.33
C VAL A 238 -10.67 -2.53 4.07
N ASN A 239 -10.31 -2.10 2.85
CA ASN A 239 -8.93 -1.91 2.42
C ASN A 239 -8.39 -0.52 2.81
N LYS A 240 -9.24 0.52 2.70
CA LYS A 240 -8.88 1.92 2.98
C LYS A 240 -10.01 2.66 3.66
N ILE A 241 -9.65 3.54 4.59
CA ILE A 241 -10.55 4.49 5.25
C ILE A 241 -9.95 5.89 5.07
N LEU A 242 -10.77 6.84 4.64
CA LEU A 242 -10.40 8.24 4.48
C LEU A 242 -11.48 9.12 5.09
N GLN A 243 -11.12 10.17 5.82
CA GLN A 243 -12.03 11.28 6.10
C GLN A 243 -11.75 12.41 5.11
N ASP A 244 -12.80 12.89 4.44
CA ASP A 244 -12.70 14.08 3.59
C ASP A 244 -12.76 15.38 4.41
N SER A 245 -12.47 16.50 3.74
CA SER A 245 -12.47 17.86 4.26
C SER A 245 -13.84 18.32 4.78
N LYS A 246 -14.91 17.61 4.41
CA LYS A 246 -16.29 17.84 4.89
C LYS A 246 -16.62 16.99 6.11
N GLY A 247 -15.67 16.19 6.59
CA GLY A 247 -15.80 15.29 7.73
C GLY A 247 -16.51 13.99 7.43
N GLN A 248 -16.79 13.68 6.17
CA GLN A 248 -17.41 12.43 5.74
C GLN A 248 -16.36 11.33 5.63
N ILE A 249 -16.74 10.09 5.90
CA ILE A 249 -15.85 8.94 5.87
C ILE A 249 -16.10 8.12 4.61
N TRP A 250 -15.05 7.93 3.82
CA TRP A 250 -15.03 7.11 2.63
C TRP A 250 -14.41 5.76 2.97
N PHE A 251 -15.07 4.68 2.54
CA PHE A 251 -14.59 3.31 2.69
C PHE A 251 -14.32 2.71 1.32
N GLY A 252 -13.08 2.26 1.12
CA GLY A 252 -12.69 1.45 -0.02
C GLY A 252 -12.64 -0.01 0.40
N THR A 253 -13.39 -0.87 -0.28
CA THR A 253 -13.53 -2.27 0.11
C THR A 253 -13.19 -3.25 -1.01
N SER A 254 -12.97 -4.50 -0.65
CA SER A 254 -12.85 -5.60 -1.60
C SER A 254 -14.23 -6.11 -2.04
N ARG A 255 -14.33 -6.52 -3.30
CA ARG A 255 -15.49 -7.12 -3.97
C ARG A 255 -16.72 -6.25 -4.06
N ASN A 256 -16.99 -5.32 -3.16
CA ASN A 256 -18.15 -4.42 -3.24
C ASN A 256 -17.78 -2.99 -2.86
N GLY A 257 -16.82 -2.44 -3.59
CA GLY A 257 -16.88 -1.03 -3.97
C GLY A 257 -16.45 -0.02 -2.93
N PHE A 258 -17.15 1.10 -2.97
CA PHE A 258 -16.73 2.40 -2.47
C PHE A 258 -17.97 3.06 -1.88
N CYS A 259 -18.00 3.32 -0.57
CA CYS A 259 -19.17 3.93 0.06
C CYS A 259 -18.81 5.11 0.94
N LEU A 260 -19.81 5.97 1.16
CA LEU A 260 -19.69 7.22 1.89
C LEU A 260 -20.56 7.18 3.14
N TYR A 261 -19.99 7.57 4.27
CA TYR A 261 -20.63 7.60 5.58
C TYR A 261 -20.56 9.01 6.15
N ASP A 262 -21.70 9.55 6.60
CA ASP A 262 -21.77 10.92 7.14
C ASP A 262 -21.54 11.01 8.65
N GLY A 263 -21.20 9.89 9.31
CA GLY A 263 -21.08 9.79 10.76
C GLY A 263 -22.32 9.21 11.44
N ASN A 264 -23.44 9.07 10.71
CA ASN A 264 -24.67 8.44 11.19
C ASN A 264 -25.16 7.35 10.24
N SER A 265 -25.16 7.60 8.93
CA SER A 265 -25.70 6.71 7.91
C SER A 265 -24.86 6.67 6.64
N PHE A 266 -24.99 5.59 5.88
CA PHE A 266 -24.41 5.48 4.55
C PHE A 266 -25.22 6.29 3.55
N ARG A 267 -24.53 7.07 2.72
CA ARG A 267 -25.14 7.91 1.69
C ARG A 267 -25.28 7.11 0.40
N ASP A 268 -26.47 7.17 -0.17
CA ASP A 268 -26.73 6.64 -1.50
C ASP A 268 -26.26 7.66 -2.54
N ILE A 269 -25.27 7.25 -3.34
CA ILE A 269 -24.71 8.03 -4.43
C ILE A 269 -24.64 7.10 -5.64
N GLU A 270 -25.63 7.19 -6.52
CA GLU A 270 -25.82 6.31 -7.69
C GLU A 270 -24.55 6.14 -8.53
N ILE A 271 -23.75 7.21 -8.72
CA ILE A 271 -22.52 7.12 -9.53
C ILE A 271 -21.48 6.17 -8.91
N LEU A 272 -21.53 5.91 -7.60
CA LEU A 272 -20.64 4.97 -6.91
C LEU A 272 -21.02 3.51 -7.17
N ASP A 273 -22.24 3.22 -7.63
CA ASP A 273 -22.66 1.85 -8.00
C ASP A 273 -21.81 1.27 -9.14
N ARG A 274 -21.11 2.13 -9.91
CA ARG A 274 -20.10 1.70 -10.88
C ARG A 274 -19.01 0.81 -10.25
N PHE A 275 -18.74 0.99 -8.96
CA PHE A 275 -17.71 0.25 -8.23
C PHE A 275 -18.24 -1.03 -7.57
N ASN A 276 -19.51 -1.40 -7.78
CA ASN A 276 -20.02 -2.69 -7.37
C ASN A 276 -19.23 -3.81 -8.08
N ASN A 277 -18.89 -4.88 -7.36
CA ASN A 277 -18.01 -5.95 -7.86
C ASN A 277 -16.55 -5.52 -8.14
N LYS A 278 -16.08 -4.39 -7.59
CA LYS A 278 -14.69 -3.91 -7.72
C LYS A 278 -13.96 -3.95 -6.38
N ASP A 279 -12.63 -4.11 -6.46
CA ASP A 279 -11.72 -3.99 -5.32
C ASP A 279 -11.10 -2.58 -5.35
N ILE A 280 -11.42 -1.78 -4.34
CA ILE A 280 -10.84 -0.45 -4.16
C ILE A 280 -9.60 -0.58 -3.28
N TRP A 281 -8.44 -0.16 -3.76
CA TRP A 281 -7.18 -0.35 -3.04
C TRP A 281 -6.77 0.89 -2.26
N ASP A 282 -6.92 2.07 -2.84
CA ASP A 282 -6.57 3.33 -2.19
C ASP A 282 -7.57 4.44 -2.51
N ILE A 283 -7.65 5.41 -1.62
CA ILE A 283 -8.52 6.58 -1.71
C ILE A 283 -7.78 7.77 -1.08
N ILE A 284 -7.72 8.89 -1.81
CA ILE A 284 -7.29 10.19 -1.28
C ILE A 284 -8.26 11.28 -1.69
N GLU A 285 -8.31 12.36 -0.90
CA GLU A 285 -8.88 13.63 -1.33
C GLU A 285 -7.74 14.55 -1.75
N ASP A 286 -7.84 15.17 -2.92
CA ASP A 286 -6.88 16.18 -3.34
C ASP A 286 -7.19 17.57 -2.72
N SER A 287 -6.25 18.50 -2.85
CA SER A 287 -6.31 19.86 -2.35
C SER A 287 -7.47 20.69 -2.92
N LYS A 288 -8.15 20.20 -3.96
CA LYS A 288 -9.33 20.81 -4.58
C LYS A 288 -10.63 20.16 -4.12
N GLY A 289 -10.56 19.14 -3.27
CA GLY A 289 -11.70 18.40 -2.73
C GLY A 289 -12.23 17.31 -3.67
N ASN A 290 -11.45 16.90 -4.67
CA ASN A 290 -11.81 15.77 -5.51
C ASN A 290 -11.32 14.47 -4.87
N ILE A 291 -12.07 13.39 -5.08
CA ILE A 291 -11.70 12.07 -4.58
C ILE A 291 -11.01 11.27 -5.67
N TRP A 292 -9.80 10.82 -5.40
CA TRP A 292 -9.06 9.89 -6.23
C TRP A 292 -9.13 8.51 -5.63
N LEU A 293 -9.32 7.49 -6.46
CA LEU A 293 -9.34 6.10 -6.02
C LEU A 293 -8.67 5.17 -7.01
N SER A 294 -7.92 4.20 -6.50
CA SER A 294 -7.34 3.13 -7.31
C SER A 294 -8.23 1.90 -7.29
N VAL A 295 -8.45 1.34 -8.48
CA VAL A 295 -9.32 0.18 -8.67
C VAL A 295 -8.49 -0.94 -9.26
N LYS A 296 -8.50 -2.09 -8.59
CA LYS A 296 -7.77 -3.27 -9.04
C LYS A 296 -8.12 -3.60 -10.48
N ASN A 297 -7.09 -3.74 -11.32
CA ASN A 297 -7.18 -4.06 -12.74
C ASN A 297 -7.85 -2.98 -13.62
N GLU A 298 -8.14 -1.79 -13.10
CA GLU A 298 -8.81 -0.73 -13.87
C GLU A 298 -8.08 0.62 -13.88
N GLY A 299 -7.03 0.77 -13.09
CA GLY A 299 -6.25 2.02 -13.02
C GLY A 299 -6.76 2.94 -11.92
N VAL A 300 -6.91 4.22 -12.24
CA VAL A 300 -7.23 5.27 -11.27
C VAL A 300 -8.44 6.07 -11.73
N TYR A 301 -9.39 6.30 -10.83
CA TYR A 301 -10.54 7.15 -11.05
C TYR A 301 -10.39 8.47 -10.28
N LEU A 302 -10.87 9.55 -10.89
CA LEU A 302 -11.09 10.86 -10.29
C LEU A 302 -12.60 11.11 -10.22
N TYR A 303 -13.08 11.44 -9.03
CA TYR A 303 -14.44 11.89 -8.76
C TYR A 303 -14.43 13.35 -8.30
N ASP A 304 -15.00 14.26 -9.09
CA ASP A 304 -15.05 15.70 -8.78
C ASP A 304 -16.28 16.13 -7.95
N GLY A 305 -17.05 15.15 -7.45
CA GLY A 305 -18.33 15.37 -6.79
C GLY A 305 -19.55 15.34 -7.73
N LYS A 306 -19.34 15.19 -9.04
CA LYS A 306 -20.40 15.07 -10.06
C LYS A 306 -20.13 13.96 -11.07
N GLU A 307 -18.92 13.91 -11.60
CA GLU A 307 -18.53 13.03 -12.69
C GLU A 307 -17.35 12.15 -12.30
N LEU A 308 -17.26 10.99 -12.96
CA LEU A 308 -16.13 10.08 -12.85
C LEU A 308 -15.29 10.13 -14.12
N LYS A 309 -13.98 10.28 -13.94
CA LYS A 309 -13.00 10.13 -15.00
C LYS A 309 -12.06 8.98 -14.68
N ASN A 310 -11.92 8.04 -15.62
CA ASN A 310 -10.96 6.95 -15.51
C ASN A 310 -9.65 7.31 -16.22
N TYR A 311 -8.53 7.00 -15.58
CA TYR A 311 -7.19 7.09 -16.14
C TYR A 311 -6.63 5.68 -16.33
N THR A 312 -6.35 5.36 -17.59
CA THR A 312 -5.87 4.04 -18.01
C THR A 312 -4.58 4.18 -18.82
N LYS A 313 -4.21 3.11 -19.54
CA LYS A 313 -3.12 3.12 -20.50
C LYS A 313 -3.30 4.19 -21.59
N GLU A 314 -4.53 4.51 -21.98
CA GLU A 314 -4.82 5.55 -22.97
C GLU A 314 -4.34 6.93 -22.48
N GLU A 315 -4.44 7.18 -21.18
CA GLU A 315 -3.97 8.37 -20.48
C GLU A 315 -2.50 8.26 -20.05
N GLY A 316 -1.79 7.17 -20.38
CA GLY A 316 -0.37 6.97 -20.04
C GLY A 316 -0.12 6.25 -18.72
N LEU A 317 -1.16 5.80 -18.00
CA LEU A 317 -1.04 4.95 -16.83
C LEU A 317 -0.82 3.50 -17.29
N LEU A 318 0.44 3.11 -17.46
CA LEU A 318 0.80 1.81 -18.06
C LEU A 318 0.51 0.61 -17.15
N SER A 319 0.13 0.85 -15.89
CA SER A 319 -0.14 -0.17 -14.89
C SER A 319 -1.62 -0.24 -14.55
N HIS A 320 -2.12 -1.46 -14.39
CA HIS A 320 -3.46 -1.74 -13.88
C HIS A 320 -3.47 -2.10 -12.39
N GLY A 321 -2.31 -2.05 -11.74
CA GLY A 321 -2.12 -2.42 -10.33
C GLY A 321 -1.59 -1.26 -9.51
N ILE A 322 -2.32 -0.13 -9.49
CA ILE A 322 -1.99 1.03 -8.67
C ILE A 322 -2.38 0.78 -7.22
N MET A 323 -1.40 0.71 -6.35
CA MET A 323 -1.55 0.36 -4.93
C MET A 323 -1.65 1.60 -4.04
N ASN A 324 -1.11 2.73 -4.48
CA ASN A 324 -1.09 3.97 -3.73
C ASN A 324 -1.27 5.18 -4.66
N ILE A 325 -2.03 6.18 -4.19
CA ILE A 325 -2.17 7.49 -4.81
C ILE A 325 -1.77 8.52 -3.76
N PHE A 326 -1.00 9.53 -4.16
CA PHE A 326 -0.54 10.58 -3.27
C PHE A 326 -0.57 11.94 -4.00
N GLU A 327 -1.01 12.99 -3.32
CA GLU A 327 -0.85 14.37 -3.78
C GLU A 327 0.31 15.02 -3.02
N ASP A 328 1.31 15.53 -3.75
CA ASP A 328 2.39 16.28 -3.12
C ASP A 328 1.98 17.72 -2.72
N SER A 329 2.82 18.38 -1.95
CA SER A 329 2.65 19.76 -1.48
C SER A 329 2.54 20.80 -2.59
N LYS A 330 2.87 20.42 -3.84
CA LYS A 330 2.75 21.25 -5.05
C LYS A 330 1.46 20.94 -5.82
N GLY A 331 0.60 20.05 -5.32
CA GLY A 331 -0.67 19.66 -5.92
C GLY A 331 -0.53 18.69 -7.09
N LYS A 332 0.60 17.98 -7.21
CA LYS A 332 0.80 16.96 -8.25
C LYS A 332 0.34 15.60 -7.74
N ILE A 333 -0.39 14.89 -8.58
CA ILE A 333 -0.85 13.53 -8.28
C ILE A 333 0.21 12.52 -8.72
N TRP A 334 0.59 11.67 -7.78
CA TRP A 334 1.50 10.55 -7.96
C TRP A 334 0.75 9.24 -7.76
N CYS A 335 1.15 8.22 -8.50
CA CYS A 335 0.59 6.87 -8.40
C CYS A 335 1.72 5.85 -8.33
N GLY A 336 1.68 5.00 -7.30
CA GLY A 336 2.63 3.92 -7.08
C GLY A 336 1.94 2.57 -7.31
N GLY A 337 2.61 1.65 -7.99
CA GLY A 337 2.11 0.30 -8.10
C GLY A 337 3.05 -0.63 -8.86
N LEU A 338 2.47 -1.67 -9.45
CA LEU A 338 3.19 -2.50 -10.43
C LEU A 338 3.71 -1.61 -11.57
N LEU A 339 4.90 -1.92 -12.10
CA LEU A 339 5.58 -1.12 -13.12
C LEU A 339 6.08 0.26 -12.64
N GLY A 340 6.16 0.46 -11.32
CA GLY A 340 6.89 1.57 -10.72
C GLY A 340 6.03 2.78 -10.39
N LEU A 341 6.60 3.96 -10.63
CA LEU A 341 6.07 5.26 -10.23
C LEU A 341 5.48 5.99 -11.44
N PHE A 342 4.35 6.66 -11.25
CA PHE A 342 3.72 7.50 -12.24
C PHE A 342 3.37 8.85 -11.62
N ARG A 343 3.36 9.88 -12.45
CA ARG A 343 2.94 11.23 -12.06
C ARG A 343 2.01 11.81 -13.11
N LEU A 344 0.98 12.50 -12.68
CA LEU A 344 0.06 13.19 -13.58
C LEU A 344 0.73 14.49 -14.07
N ASP A 345 0.84 14.63 -15.39
CA ASP A 345 1.27 15.84 -16.08
C ASP A 345 0.16 16.30 -17.04
N GLY A 346 -0.47 17.42 -16.68
CA GLY A 346 -1.70 17.89 -17.30
C GLY A 346 -2.81 16.84 -17.20
N ASN A 347 -3.09 16.15 -18.31
CA ASN A 347 -4.17 15.17 -18.42
C ASN A 347 -3.67 13.73 -18.59
N ARG A 348 -2.35 13.50 -18.51
CA ARG A 348 -1.72 12.21 -18.81
C ARG A 348 -0.75 11.82 -17.72
N PHE A 349 -0.68 10.55 -17.41
CA PHE A 349 0.36 10.01 -16.55
C PHE A 349 1.65 9.81 -17.34
N VAL A 350 2.77 10.18 -16.71
CA VAL A 350 4.13 9.88 -17.16
C VAL A 350 4.75 8.88 -16.20
N ASN A 351 5.48 7.90 -16.73
CA ASN A 351 6.27 6.97 -15.91
C ASN A 351 7.53 7.69 -15.42
N VAL A 352 7.74 7.69 -14.11
CA VAL A 352 8.88 8.34 -13.45
C VAL A 352 9.90 7.28 -13.09
N THR A 353 11.09 7.41 -13.66
CA THR A 353 12.21 6.49 -13.46
C THR A 353 13.26 7.12 -12.54
N ARG A 354 14.34 6.40 -12.23
CA ARG A 354 15.50 6.97 -11.51
C ARG A 354 16.10 8.19 -12.20
N GLU A 355 15.94 8.29 -13.52
CA GLU A 355 16.39 9.41 -14.36
C GLU A 355 15.32 10.50 -14.52
N GLY A 356 14.12 10.33 -13.94
CA GLY A 356 12.97 11.21 -14.08
C GLY A 356 11.95 10.74 -15.13
N PRO A 357 11.05 11.62 -15.61
CA PRO A 357 10.93 13.04 -15.25
C PRO A 357 10.32 13.26 -13.86
N TRP A 358 11.03 14.00 -13.01
CA TRP A 358 10.59 14.33 -11.64
C TRP A 358 9.71 15.59 -11.55
N GLU A 359 9.81 16.47 -12.56
CA GLU A 359 9.09 17.75 -12.62
C GLU A 359 8.11 17.86 -13.76
#